data_AF-A0A959Y1W2-F1
#
_entry.id   AF-A0A959Y1W2-F1
#
_cell.length_a   1.000
_cell.length_b   1.000
_cell.length_c   1.000
_cell.angle_alpha   90.00
_cell.angle_beta   90.00
_cell.angle_gamma   90.00
#
_symmetry.space_group_name_H-M   'P 1'
#
loop_
_entity.id
_entity.type
_entity.pdbx_description
1 polymer ?
#
loop_
_entity_poly.entity_id
_entity_poly.type
_entity_poly.pdbx_seq_one_letter_code
_entity_poly.pdbx_strand_id
1 'polypeptide(L)'
;MAPPDAYAAPASFAGRLRAVAALFKLRLTSLVVVSAVLGYLLGVADGAFLWVDLGLLALAGLLVTGASNALNQVIEVNEDALMDRTAGRPLVRGWLTVREALWLALLAGGAGTLILWLRFGPLAGTLGFLALFTYAAL
;
A
#
# COMPACT_ATOMS: atom_id res chain seq x y z
N MET A 1 3.40 13.12 -28.10
CA MET A 1 3.10 11.68 -28.30
C MET A 1 4.33 10.90 -27.91
N ALA A 2 4.28 10.16 -26.79
CA ALA A 2 5.44 9.38 -26.33
C ALA A 2 5.70 8.18 -27.25
N PRO A 3 6.95 7.75 -27.45
CA PRO A 3 7.32 6.75 -28.46
C PRO A 3 6.76 5.34 -28.13
N PRO A 4 6.58 4.46 -29.14
CA PRO A 4 5.85 3.20 -29.05
C PRO A 4 6.48 2.14 -28.12
N ASP A 5 7.74 2.31 -27.75
CA ASP A 5 8.51 1.50 -26.79
C ASP A 5 8.39 1.99 -25.34
N ALA A 6 7.79 3.16 -25.10
CA ALA A 6 7.74 3.76 -23.77
C ALA A 6 6.87 2.99 -22.75
N TYR A 7 5.96 2.11 -23.19
CA TYR A 7 4.95 1.49 -22.32
C TYR A 7 4.90 -0.04 -22.44
N ALA A 8 5.98 -0.68 -22.86
CA ALA A 8 6.03 -2.14 -22.80
C ALA A 8 5.88 -2.59 -21.34
N ALA A 9 4.96 -3.52 -21.09
CA ALA A 9 4.83 -4.14 -19.78
C ALA A 9 6.20 -4.71 -19.36
N PRO A 10 6.57 -4.62 -18.06
CA PRO A 10 7.86 -5.11 -17.60
C PRO A 10 8.02 -6.59 -17.96
N ALA A 11 8.93 -6.87 -18.90
CA ALA A 11 9.20 -8.22 -19.39
C ALA A 11 9.98 -9.08 -18.38
N SER A 12 10.60 -8.43 -17.38
CA SER A 12 11.38 -9.09 -16.34
C SER A 12 10.68 -9.10 -14.98
N PHE A 13 10.96 -10.13 -14.19
CA PHE A 13 10.49 -10.24 -12.80
C PHE A 13 10.85 -9.02 -11.96
N ALA A 14 12.08 -8.51 -12.09
CA ALA A 14 12.54 -7.30 -11.41
C ALA A 14 11.73 -6.06 -11.82
N GLY A 15 11.35 -5.96 -13.10
CA GLY A 15 10.46 -4.89 -13.58
C GLY A 15 9.07 -4.95 -12.96
N ARG A 16 8.49 -6.16 -12.85
CA ARG A 16 7.20 -6.37 -12.17
C ARG A 16 7.26 -5.99 -10.69
N LEU A 17 8.33 -6.36 -9.98
CA LEU A 17 8.53 -5.96 -8.58
C LEU A 17 8.60 -4.44 -8.41
N ARG A 18 9.29 -3.74 -9.31
CA ARG A 18 9.34 -2.27 -9.31
C ARG A 18 7.97 -1.65 -9.57
N ALA A 19 7.18 -2.24 -10.47
CA ALA A 19 5.81 -1.78 -10.73
C ALA A 19 4.92 -1.94 -9.48
N VAL A 20 5.02 -3.06 -8.77
CA VAL A 20 4.30 -3.28 -7.50
C VAL A 20 4.79 -2.31 -6.41
N ALA A 21 6.10 -2.08 -6.30
CA ALA A 21 6.65 -1.11 -5.36
C ALA A 21 6.16 0.32 -5.63
N ALA A 22 6.02 0.70 -6.91
CA ALA A 22 5.44 1.98 -7.32
C ALA A 22 3.93 2.04 -7.04
N LEU A 23 3.21 0.94 -7.27
CA LEU A 23 1.77 0.83 -6.96
C LEU A 23 1.51 1.07 -5.46
N PHE A 24 2.32 0.45 -4.60
CA PHE A 24 2.21 0.56 -3.14
C PHE A 24 2.83 1.85 -2.56
N LYS A 25 3.44 2.69 -3.42
CA LYS A 25 4.22 3.90 -3.04
C LYS A 25 5.12 3.67 -1.83
N LEU A 26 5.99 2.64 -1.88
CA LEU A 26 6.75 2.16 -0.70
C LEU A 26 7.51 3.25 0.07
N ARG A 27 8.03 4.29 -0.60
CA ARG A 27 8.69 5.42 0.06
C ARG A 27 7.75 6.27 0.92
N LEU A 28 6.54 6.52 0.44
CA LEU A 28 5.53 7.25 1.23
C LEU A 28 5.00 6.35 2.35
N THR A 29 4.71 5.10 2.01
CA THR A 29 4.23 4.08 2.94
C THR A 29 5.20 3.81 4.09
N SER A 30 6.52 3.82 3.85
CA SER A 30 7.51 3.65 4.91
C SER A 30 7.46 4.76 5.96
N LEU A 31 7.10 5.99 5.58
CA LEU A 31 6.97 7.10 6.54
C LEU A 31 5.79 6.86 7.49
N VAL A 32 4.68 6.34 6.97
CA VAL A 32 3.51 5.96 7.78
C VAL A 32 3.86 4.85 8.76
N VAL A 33 4.61 3.84 8.30
CA VAL A 33 5.09 2.74 9.16
C VAL A 33 5.99 3.26 10.28
N VAL A 34 6.90 4.20 10.00
CA VAL A 34 7.74 4.82 11.04
C VAL A 34 6.88 5.50 12.10
N SER A 35 5.87 6.27 11.70
CA SER A 35 4.94 6.90 12.65
C SER A 35 4.19 5.88 13.51
N ALA A 36 3.70 4.78 12.90
CA ALA A 36 3.02 3.71 13.63
C ALA A 36 3.95 3.01 14.64
N VAL A 37 5.19 2.74 14.23
CA VAL A 37 6.23 2.16 15.10
C VAL A 37 6.51 3.06 16.29
N LEU A 38 6.70 4.37 16.07
CA LEU A 38 6.91 5.32 17.18
C LEU A 38 5.70 5.35 18.13
N GLY A 39 4.48 5.34 17.60
CA GLY A 39 3.27 5.26 18.42
C GLY A 39 3.20 3.99 19.27
N TYR A 40 3.57 2.84 18.69
CA TYR A 40 3.65 1.57 19.43
C TYR A 40 4.71 1.61 20.53
N LEU A 41 5.91 2.13 20.25
CA LEU A 41 6.98 2.23 21.24
C LEU A 41 6.62 3.17 22.40
N LEU A 42 5.80 4.19 22.17
CA LEU A 42 5.30 5.08 23.23
C LEU A 42 4.15 4.46 24.04
N GLY A 43 3.34 3.60 23.41
CA GLY A 43 2.14 3.01 24.03
C GLY A 43 2.37 1.65 24.68
N VAL A 44 3.46 0.96 24.37
CA VAL A 44 3.77 -0.35 24.94
C VAL A 44 4.18 -0.21 26.41
N ALA A 45 3.63 -1.06 27.28
CA ALA A 45 3.97 -1.07 28.69
C ALA A 45 5.41 -1.59 28.94
N ASP A 46 6.01 -1.16 30.04
CA ASP A 46 7.34 -1.61 30.44
C ASP A 46 7.42 -3.14 30.53
N GLY A 47 8.42 -3.73 29.87
CA GLY A 47 8.62 -5.18 29.82
C GLY A 47 7.68 -5.96 28.90
N ALA A 48 6.69 -5.31 28.26
CA ALA A 48 5.75 -5.95 27.33
C ALA A 48 6.20 -5.91 25.86
N PHE A 49 7.36 -5.28 25.56
CA PHE A 49 7.87 -5.14 24.20
C PHE A 49 8.32 -6.48 23.60
N LEU A 50 7.84 -6.79 22.40
CA LEU A 50 8.27 -7.93 21.60
C LEU A 50 8.72 -7.51 20.20
N TRP A 51 9.87 -8.00 19.75
CA TRP A 51 10.39 -7.76 18.40
C TRP A 51 9.45 -8.25 17.30
N VAL A 52 8.73 -9.34 17.56
CA VAL A 52 7.75 -9.89 16.62
C VAL A 52 6.61 -8.91 16.36
N ASP A 53 6.22 -8.13 17.38
CA ASP A 53 5.14 -7.14 17.27
C ASP A 53 5.58 -5.96 16.43
N LEU A 54 6.83 -5.52 16.61
CA LEU A 54 7.40 -4.48 15.75
C LEU A 54 7.40 -4.92 14.27
N GLY A 55 7.80 -6.15 13.99
CA GLY A 55 7.80 -6.72 12.64
C GLY A 55 6.39 -6.86 12.05
N LEU A 56 5.43 -7.37 12.84
CA LEU A 56 4.03 -7.50 12.43
C LEU A 56 3.37 -6.14 12.21
N LEU A 57 3.65 -5.15 13.05
CA LEU A 57 3.15 -3.78 12.90
C LEU A 57 3.69 -3.14 11.63
N ALA A 58 5.00 -3.29 11.38
CA ALA A 58 5.62 -2.75 10.17
C ALA A 58 5.05 -3.39 8.90
N LEU A 59 4.90 -4.72 8.91
CA LEU A 59 4.28 -5.45 7.80
C LEU A 59 2.83 -5.02 7.59
N ALA A 60 2.02 -5.00 8.65
CA ALA A 60 0.62 -4.63 8.57
C ALA A 60 0.43 -3.18 8.11
N GLY A 61 1.22 -2.23 8.64
CA GLY A 61 1.21 -0.84 8.22
C GLY A 61 1.58 -0.67 6.74
N LEU A 62 2.56 -1.43 6.26
CA LEU A 62 2.94 -1.45 4.84
C LEU A 62 1.82 -2.01 3.96
N LEU A 63 1.19 -3.10 4.38
CA LEU A 63 0.12 -3.76 3.65
C LEU A 63 -1.14 -2.89 3.58
N VAL A 64 -1.60 -2.33 4.70
CA VAL A 64 -2.79 -1.46 4.76
C VAL A 64 -2.55 -0.20 3.94
N THR A 65 -1.47 0.53 4.21
CA THR A 65 -1.18 1.79 3.50
C THR A 65 -0.91 1.56 2.01
N GLY A 66 -0.20 0.48 1.68
CA GLY A 66 0.06 0.09 0.31
C GLY A 66 -1.21 -0.28 -0.45
N ALA A 67 -2.13 -0.99 0.20
CA ALA A 67 -3.45 -1.30 -0.35
C ALA A 67 -4.27 -0.03 -0.61
N SER A 68 -4.28 0.94 0.30
CA SER A 68 -4.94 2.22 0.09
C SER A 68 -4.39 2.94 -1.14
N ASN A 69 -3.06 2.98 -1.30
CA ASN A 69 -2.42 3.58 -2.46
C ASN A 69 -2.76 2.83 -3.76
N ALA A 70 -2.81 1.51 -3.73
CA ALA A 70 -3.16 0.69 -4.88
C ALA A 70 -4.63 0.91 -5.29
N LEU A 71 -5.57 0.90 -4.34
CA LEU A 71 -6.99 1.18 -4.61
C LEU A 71 -7.21 2.58 -5.15
N ASN A 72 -6.54 3.59 -4.57
CA ASN A 72 -6.62 4.96 -5.08
C ASN A 72 -6.15 5.06 -6.54
N GLN A 73 -5.05 4.38 -6.91
CA GLN A 73 -4.61 4.33 -8.30
C GLN A 73 -5.58 3.58 -9.22
N VAL A 74 -6.27 2.55 -8.71
CA VAL A 74 -7.30 1.83 -9.48
C VAL A 74 -8.48 2.74 -9.79
N ILE A 75 -8.95 3.49 -8.79
CA ILE A 75 -10.12 4.38 -8.91
C ILE A 75 -9.80 5.56 -9.83
N GLU A 76 -8.61 6.14 -9.70
CA GLU A 76 -8.20 7.34 -10.45
C GLU A 76 -7.59 7.03 -11.83
N VAL A 77 -7.53 5.77 -12.28
CA VAL A 77 -6.70 5.37 -13.44
C VAL A 77 -6.95 6.19 -14.71
N ASN A 78 -8.20 6.57 -15.00
CA ASN A 78 -8.55 7.36 -16.17
C ASN A 78 -8.13 8.83 -16.01
N GLU A 79 -8.33 9.40 -14.83
CA GLU A 79 -7.96 10.78 -14.52
C GLU A 79 -6.44 10.94 -14.46
N ASP A 80 -5.75 9.96 -13.89
CA ASP A 80 -4.30 9.92 -13.84
C ASP A 80 -3.65 9.92 -15.23
N ALA A 81 -4.33 9.36 -16.24
CA ALA A 81 -3.87 9.38 -17.62
C ALA A 81 -3.88 10.78 -18.25
N LEU A 82 -4.66 11.71 -17.71
CA LEU A 82 -4.80 13.08 -18.19
C LEU A 82 -3.87 14.07 -17.47
N MET A 83 -3.14 13.64 -16.43
CA MET A 83 -2.30 14.50 -15.60
C MET A 83 -0.81 14.22 -15.78
N ASP A 84 -0.01 15.23 -16.10
CA ASP A 84 1.46 15.09 -16.26
C ASP A 84 2.15 14.46 -15.03
N ARG A 85 1.65 14.80 -13.83
CA ARG A 85 2.20 14.30 -12.56
C ARG A 85 1.95 12.81 -12.34
N THR A 86 0.86 12.25 -12.86
CA THR A 86 0.41 10.88 -12.54
C THR A 86 0.26 9.97 -13.75
N ALA A 87 0.49 10.48 -14.96
CA ALA A 87 0.59 9.70 -16.20
C ALA A 87 1.71 8.64 -16.16
N GLY A 88 2.65 8.78 -15.24
CA GLY A 88 3.71 7.81 -14.95
C GLY A 88 3.31 6.63 -14.05
N ARG A 89 2.11 6.61 -13.48
CA ARG A 89 1.66 5.55 -12.56
C ARG A 89 1.59 4.19 -13.26
N PRO A 90 1.94 3.07 -12.58
CA PRO A 90 2.06 1.75 -13.20
C PRO A 90 0.79 1.25 -13.90
N LEU A 91 -0.39 1.62 -13.42
CA LEU A 91 -1.67 1.27 -14.04
C LEU A 91 -1.92 2.04 -15.34
N VAL A 92 -1.65 3.35 -15.34
CA VAL A 92 -1.73 4.18 -16.57
C VAL A 92 -0.74 3.68 -17.62
N ARG A 93 0.45 3.26 -17.17
CA ARG A 93 1.49 2.74 -18.06
C ARG A 93 1.19 1.35 -18.62
N GLY A 94 0.16 0.66 -18.13
CA GLY A 94 -0.14 -0.73 -18.49
C GLY A 94 0.89 -1.74 -17.97
N TRP A 95 1.74 -1.35 -17.00
CA TRP A 95 2.75 -2.25 -16.42
C TRP A 95 2.14 -3.27 -15.46
N LEU A 96 0.98 -2.94 -14.90
CA LEU A 96 0.10 -3.83 -14.15
C LEU A 96 -1.31 -3.63 -14.69
N THR A 97 -2.09 -4.70 -14.72
CA THR A 97 -3.52 -4.61 -15.03
C THR A 97 -4.30 -4.10 -13.83
N VAL A 98 -5.43 -3.44 -14.09
CA VAL A 98 -6.37 -3.00 -13.03
C VAL A 98 -6.80 -4.19 -12.15
N ARG A 99 -7.02 -5.36 -12.76
CA ARG A 99 -7.39 -6.59 -12.04
C ARG A 99 -6.27 -7.09 -11.13
N GLU A 100 -5.01 -7.08 -11.58
CA GLU A 100 -3.86 -7.43 -10.73
C GLU A 100 -3.75 -6.46 -9.54
N ALA A 101 -3.84 -5.15 -9.78
CA ALA A 101 -3.76 -4.16 -8.71
C ALA A 101 -4.91 -4.28 -7.70
N LEU A 102 -6.14 -4.54 -8.15
CA LEU A 102 -7.28 -4.81 -7.29
C LEU A 102 -7.04 -6.00 -6.37
N TRP A 103 -6.59 -7.14 -6.92
CA TRP A 103 -6.30 -8.32 -6.10
C TRP A 103 -5.17 -8.09 -5.11
N LEU A 104 -4.08 -7.44 -5.54
CA LEU A 104 -2.98 -7.08 -4.67
C LEU A 104 -3.46 -6.19 -3.51
N ALA A 105 -4.32 -5.21 -3.80
CA ALA A 105 -4.83 -4.31 -2.80
C ALA A 105 -5.81 -4.99 -1.83
N LEU A 106 -6.73 -5.81 -2.31
CA LEU A 106 -7.68 -6.53 -1.45
C LEU A 106 -6.98 -7.54 -0.54
N LEU A 107 -6.01 -8.29 -1.07
CA LEU A 107 -5.23 -9.24 -0.28
C LEU A 107 -4.35 -8.52 0.75
N ALA A 108 -3.64 -7.45 0.35
CA ALA A 108 -2.81 -6.68 1.27
C ALA A 108 -3.66 -5.97 2.34
N GLY A 109 -4.73 -5.30 1.94
CA GLY A 109 -5.65 -4.61 2.85
C GLY A 109 -6.27 -5.57 3.85
N GLY A 110 -6.84 -6.68 3.37
CA GLY A 110 -7.43 -7.72 4.21
C GLY A 110 -6.42 -8.33 5.18
N ALA A 111 -5.24 -8.74 4.68
CA ALA A 111 -4.20 -9.34 5.52
C ALA A 111 -3.66 -8.34 6.56
N GLY A 112 -3.35 -7.11 6.14
CA GLY A 112 -2.82 -6.07 7.03
C GLY A 112 -3.83 -5.68 8.12
N THR A 113 -5.09 -5.45 7.76
CA THR A 113 -6.17 -5.17 8.71
C THR A 113 -6.37 -6.34 9.67
N LEU A 114 -6.32 -7.59 9.18
CA LEU A 114 -6.47 -8.78 10.03
C LEU A 114 -5.31 -8.93 11.01
N ILE A 115 -4.07 -8.67 10.59
CA ILE A 115 -2.90 -8.66 11.48
C ILE A 115 -3.09 -7.61 12.58
N LEU A 116 -3.51 -6.39 12.23
CA LEU A 116 -3.79 -5.35 13.22
C LEU A 116 -4.87 -5.78 14.21
N TRP A 117 -5.99 -6.32 13.70
CA TRP A 117 -7.11 -6.76 14.52
C TRP A 117 -6.72 -7.87 15.51
N LEU A 118 -6.06 -8.92 15.01
CA LEU A 118 -5.77 -10.10 15.81
C LEU A 118 -4.61 -9.87 16.78
N ARG A 119 -3.61 -9.08 16.41
CA ARG A 119 -2.40 -8.90 17.22
C ARG A 119 -2.43 -7.66 18.11
N PHE A 120 -3.00 -6.56 17.62
CA PHE A 120 -3.02 -5.26 18.32
C PHE A 120 -4.42 -4.87 18.80
N GLY A 121 -5.41 -5.72 18.52
CA GLY A 121 -6.77 -5.62 19.02
C GLY A 121 -7.76 -4.98 18.05
N PRO A 122 -9.08 -5.07 18.35
CA PRO A 122 -10.13 -4.61 17.45
C PRO A 122 -10.02 -3.13 17.07
N LEU A 123 -9.60 -2.27 18.01
CA LEU A 123 -9.44 -0.83 17.74
C LEU A 123 -8.36 -0.55 16.69
N ALA A 124 -7.21 -1.23 16.76
CA ALA A 124 -6.15 -1.06 15.77
C ALA A 124 -6.61 -1.56 14.39
N GLY A 125 -7.31 -2.70 14.35
CA GLY A 125 -7.89 -3.25 13.13
C GLY A 125 -8.92 -2.32 12.49
N THR A 126 -9.89 -1.79 13.26
CA THR A 126 -10.91 -0.88 12.76
C THR A 126 -10.31 0.43 12.25
N LEU A 127 -9.37 1.04 12.99
CA LEU A 127 -8.70 2.27 12.56
C LEU A 127 -7.87 2.04 11.29
N GLY A 128 -7.17 0.91 11.18
CA GLY A 128 -6.44 0.55 9.97
C GLY A 128 -7.37 0.36 8.76
N PHE A 129 -8.49 -0.33 8.93
CA PHE A 129 -9.51 -0.47 7.89
C PHE A 129 -10.12 0.88 7.48
N LEU A 130 -10.48 1.72 8.45
CA LEU A 130 -11.05 3.04 8.19
C LEU A 130 -10.05 3.92 7.44
N ALA A 131 -8.78 3.94 7.84
CA ALA A 131 -7.74 4.71 7.14
C ALA A 131 -7.57 4.24 5.68
N LEU A 132 -7.69 2.93 5.42
CA LEU A 132 -7.69 2.40 4.06
C LEU A 132 -8.92 2.86 3.27
N PHE A 133 -10.09 2.71 3.87
CA PHE A 133 -11.36 3.08 3.24
C PHE A 133 -11.41 4.57 2.93
N THR A 134 -11.09 5.43 3.89
CA THR A 134 -11.15 6.88 3.71
C THR A 134 -10.17 7.35 2.65
N TYR A 135 -8.94 6.82 2.61
CA TYR A 135 -7.99 7.20 1.58
C TYR A 135 -8.40 6.77 0.17
N ALA A 136 -9.08 5.63 0.04
CA ALA A 136 -9.50 5.11 -1.26
C ALA A 136 -10.84 5.68 -1.74
N ALA A 137 -11.77 6.01 -0.84
CA ALA A 137 -13.15 6.31 -1.15
C ALA A 137 -13.57 7.77 -0.93
N LEU A 138 -12.74 8.60 -0.28
CA LEU A 138 -13.01 10.01 0.05
C LEU A 138 -11.83 10.89 -0.39
#